data_AF-S4PYY9-F1
#
_entry.id   AF-S4PYY9-F1
#
_cell.length_a   1.000
_cell.length_b   1.000
_cell.length_c   1.000
_cell.angle_alpha   90.00
_cell.angle_beta   90.00
_cell.angle_gamma   90.00
#
_symmetry.space_group_name_H-M   'P 1'
#
loop_
_entity.id
_entity.type
_entity.pdbx_description
1 polymer ?
#
loop_
_entity_poly.entity_id
_entity_poly.type
_entity_poly.pdbx_seq_one_letter_code
_entity_poly.pdbx_strand_id
1 'polypeptide(L)'
;ALFCVLGRDTISPGLVGLSVSYALQITQTLNWLVRMTSEVETNIVAVERIKEYAETKQEAPWTVGSGPGSTWPETGALQLERLSLGYREGEPA
;
A
#
# COMPACT_ATOMS: atom_id res chain seq x y z
N ALA A 1 -42.12 -7.14 -3.75
CA ALA A 1 -43.25 -8.04 -4.03
C ALA A 1 -44.54 -7.57 -3.36
N LEU A 2 -44.62 -7.50 -2.02
CA LEU A 2 -45.83 -7.05 -1.31
C LEU A 2 -46.31 -5.66 -1.74
N PHE A 3 -45.43 -4.65 -1.77
CA PHE A 3 -45.76 -3.29 -2.23
C PHE A 3 -46.19 -3.20 -3.70
N CYS A 4 -45.68 -4.10 -4.55
CA CYS A 4 -46.04 -4.18 -5.96
C CYS A 4 -47.47 -4.72 -6.15
N VAL A 5 -47.89 -5.65 -5.30
CA VAL A 5 -49.26 -6.20 -5.30
C VAL A 5 -50.23 -5.19 -4.70
N LEU A 6 -49.81 -4.44 -3.68
CA LEU A 6 -50.64 -3.40 -3.04
C LEU A 6 -50.86 -2.17 -3.94
N GLY A 7 -49.92 -1.82 -4.81
CA GLY A 7 -49.99 -0.67 -5.73
C GLY A 7 -50.41 -1.02 -7.17
N ARG A 8 -51.01 -2.19 -7.39
CA ARG A 8 -51.31 -2.71 -8.74
C ARG A 8 -52.18 -1.79 -9.61
N ASP A 9 -53.01 -0.96 -8.99
CA ASP A 9 -53.96 -0.07 -9.69
C ASP A 9 -53.39 1.34 -9.90
N THR A 10 -52.23 1.66 -9.30
CA THR A 10 -51.58 2.98 -9.37
C THR A 10 -50.22 2.98 -10.07
N ILE A 11 -49.60 1.81 -10.24
CA ILE A 11 -48.26 1.67 -10.82
C ILE A 11 -48.29 0.82 -12.09
N SER A 12 -47.66 1.32 -13.15
CA SER A 12 -47.51 0.56 -14.39
C SER A 12 -46.78 -0.77 -14.16
N PRO A 13 -47.32 -1.91 -14.63
CA PRO A 13 -46.70 -3.23 -14.48
C PRO A 13 -45.26 -3.30 -15.01
N GLY A 14 -44.93 -2.51 -16.05
CA GLY A 14 -43.57 -2.41 -16.58
C GLY A 14 -42.58 -1.79 -15.60
N LEU A 15 -42.99 -0.76 -14.85
CA LEU A 15 -42.16 -0.14 -13.81
C LEU A 15 -41.94 -1.09 -12.64
N VAL A 16 -42.96 -1.87 -12.25
CA VAL A 16 -42.84 -2.90 -11.22
C VAL A 16 -41.78 -3.95 -11.57
N GLY A 17 -41.82 -4.46 -12.81
CA GLY A 17 -40.83 -5.44 -13.29
C GLY A 17 -39.40 -4.87 -13.29
N LEU A 18 -39.24 -3.62 -13.70
CA LEU A 18 -37.96 -2.91 -13.68
C LEU A 18 -37.46 -2.71 -12.24
N SER A 19 -38.31 -2.24 -11.33
CA SER A 19 -37.93 -2.01 -9.92
C SER A 19 -37.50 -3.29 -9.22
N VAL A 20 -38.19 -4.42 -9.44
CA VAL A 20 -37.79 -5.71 -8.86
C VAL A 20 -36.47 -6.20 -9.46
N SER A 21 -36.30 -6.04 -10.78
CA SER A 21 -35.05 -6.40 -11.45
C SER A 21 -33.85 -5.61 -10.92
N TYR A 22 -34.01 -4.28 -10.73
CA TYR A 22 -32.97 -3.45 -10.13
C TYR A 22 -32.73 -3.76 -8.65
N ALA A 23 -33.77 -4.01 -7.86
CA ALA A 23 -33.60 -4.37 -6.46
C ALA A 23 -32.78 -5.65 -6.28
N LEU A 24 -33.01 -6.66 -7.14
CA LEU A 24 -32.23 -7.89 -7.13
C LEU A 24 -30.77 -7.64 -7.57
N GLN A 25 -30.56 -6.85 -8.62
CA GLN A 25 -29.23 -6.51 -9.12
C GLN A 25 -28.40 -5.75 -8.07
N ILE A 26 -28.99 -4.74 -7.42
CA ILE A 26 -28.32 -3.94 -6.38
C ILE A 26 -27.85 -4.84 -5.23
N THR A 27 -28.68 -5.78 -4.80
CA THR A 27 -28.34 -6.71 -3.71
C THR A 27 -27.11 -7.55 -4.05
N GLN A 28 -27.05 -8.05 -5.29
CA GLN A 28 -25.89 -8.83 -5.77
C GLN A 28 -24.63 -7.97 -5.87
N THR A 29 -24.75 -6.76 -6.41
CA THR A 29 -23.62 -5.82 -6.50
C THR A 29 -23.07 -5.45 -5.14
N LEU A 30 -23.94 -5.20 -4.14
CA LEU A 30 -23.50 -4.90 -2.78
C LEU A 30 -22.78 -6.07 -2.12
N ASN A 31 -23.24 -7.31 -2.33
CA ASN A 31 -22.54 -8.48 -1.81
C ASN A 31 -21.13 -8.61 -2.40
N TRP A 32 -21.00 -8.39 -3.72
CA TRP A 32 -19.70 -8.35 -4.38
C TRP A 32 -18.82 -7.19 -3.92
N LEU A 33 -19.41 -6.01 -3.71
CA LEU A 33 -18.69 -4.83 -3.24
C LEU A 33 -18.01 -5.09 -1.89
N VAL A 34 -18.74 -5.68 -0.94
CA VAL A 34 -18.19 -6.01 0.39
C VAL A 34 -16.97 -6.92 0.26
N ARG A 35 -17.03 -7.95 -0.60
CA ARG A 35 -15.91 -8.85 -0.84
C ARG A 35 -14.71 -8.12 -1.46
N MET A 36 -14.96 -7.32 -2.49
CA MET A 36 -13.91 -6.54 -3.16
C MET A 36 -13.23 -5.56 -2.20
N THR A 37 -13.98 -4.91 -1.31
CA THR A 37 -13.40 -3.99 -0.32
C THR A 37 -12.42 -4.71 0.60
N SER A 38 -12.78 -5.89 1.13
CA SER A 38 -11.86 -6.68 1.97
C SER A 38 -10.61 -7.15 1.22
N GLU A 39 -10.74 -7.48 -0.06
CA GLU A 39 -9.59 -7.82 -0.91
C GLU A 39 -8.65 -6.63 -1.10
N VAL A 40 -9.19 -5.43 -1.34
CA VAL A 40 -8.40 -4.20 -1.46
C VAL A 40 -7.67 -3.87 -0.15
N GLU A 41 -8.35 -3.98 0.99
CA GLU A 41 -7.74 -3.76 2.32
C GLU A 41 -6.60 -4.74 2.59
N THR A 42 -6.73 -5.99 2.14
CA THR A 42 -5.65 -6.98 2.29
C THR A 42 -4.47 -6.65 1.36
N ASN A 43 -4.76 -6.24 0.12
CA ASN A 43 -3.74 -5.98 -0.90
C ASN A 43 -2.96 -4.69 -0.64
N ILE A 44 -3.58 -3.66 -0.06
CA ILE A 44 -2.91 -2.37 0.19
C ILE A 44 -1.79 -2.48 1.24
N VAL A 45 -1.85 -3.46 2.14
CA VAL A 45 -0.77 -3.74 3.11
C VAL A 45 0.56 -4.04 2.41
N ALA A 46 0.53 -4.64 1.22
CA ALA A 46 1.74 -4.86 0.43
C ALA A 46 2.39 -3.53 -0.01
N VAL A 47 1.58 -2.55 -0.38
CA VAL A 47 2.04 -1.21 -0.77
C VAL A 47 2.61 -0.47 0.43
N GLU A 48 1.99 -0.59 1.61
CA GLU A 48 2.50 -0.02 2.86
C GLU A 48 3.91 -0.55 3.18
N ARG A 49 4.13 -1.86 3.08
CA ARG A 49 5.45 -2.47 3.29
C ARG A 49 6.51 -1.99 2.29
N ILE A 50 6.14 -1.86 1.01
CA ILE A 50 7.06 -1.33 -0.01
C ILE A 50 7.45 0.10 0.34
N LYS A 51 6.48 0.92 0.77
CA LYS A 51 6.72 2.30 1.17
C LYS A 51 7.64 2.36 2.40
N GLU A 52 7.39 1.53 3.41
CA GLU A 52 8.23 1.45 4.61
C GLU A 52 9.71 1.20 4.27
N TYR A 53 9.99 0.23 3.39
CA TYR A 53 11.37 -0.04 2.96
C TYR A 53 11.96 1.08 2.08
N ALA A 54 11.15 1.71 1.24
CA ALA A 54 11.60 2.82 0.40
C ALA A 54 12.00 4.06 1.23
N GLU A 55 11.34 4.29 2.36
CA GLU A 55 11.55 5.45 3.23
C GLU A 55 12.50 5.17 4.42
N THR A 56 12.96 3.93 4.58
CA THR A 56 13.96 3.57 5.60
C THR A 56 15.27 4.36 5.42
N LYS A 57 16.00 4.61 6.52
CA LYS A 57 17.31 5.26 6.52
C LYS A 57 18.24 4.56 5.54
N GLN A 58 18.57 5.26 4.46
CA GLN A 58 19.47 4.76 3.41
C GLN A 58 20.92 4.90 3.84
N GLU A 59 21.78 4.05 3.28
CA GLU A 59 23.23 4.17 3.40
C GLU A 59 23.75 5.42 2.67
N ALA A 60 25.02 5.75 2.90
CA ALA A 60 25.67 6.84 2.21
C ALA A 60 25.62 6.63 0.68
N PRO A 61 25.56 7.70 -0.12
CA PRO A 61 25.56 7.59 -1.58
C PRO A 61 26.76 6.80 -2.09
N TRP A 62 26.53 5.99 -3.12
CA TRP A 62 27.59 5.19 -3.74
C TRP A 62 28.75 6.04 -4.26
N THR A 63 28.43 7.19 -4.87
CA THR A 63 29.42 8.14 -5.37
C THR A 63 29.32 9.43 -4.59
N VAL A 64 30.35 9.72 -3.82
CA VAL A 64 30.55 10.99 -3.15
C VAL A 64 31.57 11.81 -3.94
N GLY A 65 31.12 12.95 -4.49
CA GLY A 65 31.96 13.97 -5.13
C GLY A 65 33.20 13.47 -5.85
N SER A 66 34.35 14.06 -5.52
CA SER A 66 35.66 13.59 -5.94
C SER A 66 36.07 12.39 -5.09
N GLY A 67 35.86 11.19 -5.63
CA GLY A 67 36.48 9.98 -5.12
C GLY A 67 38.01 10.09 -5.09
N PRO A 68 38.70 9.07 -4.55
CA PRO A 68 40.15 9.10 -4.48
C PRO A 68 40.77 9.21 -5.89
N GLY A 69 41.92 9.88 -5.99
CA GLY A 69 42.61 10.09 -7.27
C GLY A 69 43.02 8.77 -7.94
N SER A 70 43.39 8.82 -9.22
CA SER A 70 43.75 7.63 -10.01
C SER A 70 44.97 6.86 -9.47
N THR A 71 45.79 7.47 -8.62
CA THR A 71 46.96 6.86 -7.99
C THR A 71 46.65 6.23 -6.64
N TRP A 72 45.43 6.37 -6.11
CA TRP A 72 45.07 5.83 -4.81
C TRP A 72 44.80 4.31 -4.86
N PRO A 73 45.19 3.54 -3.81
CA PRO A 73 46.04 3.96 -2.70
C PRO A 73 47.53 3.85 -3.09
N GLU A 74 48.33 4.90 -2.82
CA GLU A 74 49.75 4.94 -3.21
C GLU A 74 50.67 4.11 -2.30
N THR A 75 50.44 4.17 -0.99
CA THR A 75 51.31 3.51 0.02
C THR A 75 50.55 2.45 0.84
N GLY A 76 49.21 2.49 0.85
CA GLY A 76 48.39 1.51 1.58
C GLY A 76 48.52 1.56 3.11
N ALA A 77 49.00 2.66 3.69
CA ALA A 77 49.09 2.81 5.14
C ALA A 77 47.71 3.10 5.76
N LEU A 78 47.38 2.41 6.86
CA LEU A 78 46.15 2.59 7.63
C LEU A 78 46.50 3.06 9.05
N GLN A 79 45.86 4.15 9.49
CA GLN A 79 45.99 4.69 10.84
C GLN A 79 44.59 4.82 11.45
N LEU A 80 44.43 4.29 12.67
CA LEU A 80 43.19 4.37 13.42
C LEU A 80 43.41 5.32 14.59
N GLU A 81 42.73 6.47 14.59
CA GLU A 81 42.84 7.46 15.66
C GLU A 81 41.51 7.61 16.38
N ARG A 82 41.48 7.29 17.68
CA ARG A 82 40.28 7.41 18.53
C ARG A 82 39.05 6.71 17.93
N LEU A 83 39.26 5.57 17.29
CA LEU A 83 38.18 4.76 16.73
C LEU A 83 37.34 4.17 17.86
N SER A 84 36.04 4.35 17.78
CA SER A 84 35.04 3.74 18.66
C SER A 84 33.85 3.34 17.81
N LEU A 85 33.26 2.18 18.10
CA LEU A 85 32.26 1.54 17.25
C LEU A 85 31.14 1.00 18.14
N GLY A 86 29.90 1.33 17.79
CA GLY A 86 28.71 0.81 18.45
C GLY A 86 27.90 -0.06 17.49
N TYR A 87 27.34 -1.16 18.00
CA TYR A 87 26.47 -2.05 17.21
C TYR A 87 25.06 -1.50 17.04
N ARG A 88 24.57 -0.73 18.01
CA ARG A 88 23.23 -0.14 18.02
C ARG A 88 23.31 1.31 18.46
N GLU A 89 22.44 2.14 17.88
CA GLU A 89 22.30 3.52 18.34
C GLU A 89 21.88 3.54 19.83
N GLY A 90 22.62 4.30 20.65
CA GLY A 90 22.32 4.49 22.08
C GLY A 90 23.08 3.58 23.05
N GLU A 91 23.83 2.58 22.56
CA GLU A 91 24.74 1.79 23.41
C GLU A 91 26.12 2.48 23.54
N PRO A 92 26.82 2.34 24.68
CA PRO A 92 28.20 2.80 24.77
C PRO A 92 29.07 2.08 23.74
N ALA A 93 29.98 2.84 23.15
CA ALA A 93 30.81 2.42 22.03
C ALA A 93 32.21 1.94 22.46
#